data_AF-A0A965VFE1-F1
#
_entry.id   AF-A0A965VFE1-F1
#
_cell.length_a   1.000
_cell.length_b   1.000
_cell.length_c   1.000
_cell.angle_alpha   90.00
_cell.angle_beta   90.00
_cell.angle_gamma   90.00
#
_symmetry.space_group_name_H-M   'P 1'
#
loop_
_entity.id
_entity.type
_entity.pdbx_description
1 polymer ?
#
loop_
_entity_poly.entity_id
_entity_poly.type
_entity_poly.pdbx_seq_one_letter_code
_entity_poly.pdbx_strand_id
1 'polypeptide(L)'
;MAAWDLLRAIPSRLWRLAITSYVPDARSDSFMERAETQENTRAGVTVAVLSTAESRRVFGIDLARRGIQPVFLRVENRSSASLRLQMVSVDPRYFTPLEAAASSHFSVLRRLSAFGALAWVFLPLL
;
A
#
# COMPACT_ATOMS: atom_id res chain seq x y z
N MET A 1 -19.82 29.29 16.45
CA MET A 1 -18.86 28.17 16.59
C MET A 1 -18.78 27.27 15.36
N ALA A 2 -19.88 26.99 14.63
CA ALA A 2 -19.87 26.05 13.48
C ALA A 2 -19.13 26.52 12.20
N ALA A 3 -19.08 27.81 11.89
CA ALA A 3 -18.45 28.31 10.66
C ALA A 3 -16.91 28.26 10.70
N TRP A 4 -16.32 28.34 11.89
CA TRP A 4 -14.86 28.36 12.06
C TRP A 4 -14.25 26.96 11.96
N ASP A 5 -14.98 25.92 12.38
CA ASP A 5 -14.57 24.51 12.20
C ASP A 5 -14.63 24.07 10.73
N LEU A 6 -15.61 24.57 9.99
CA LEU A 6 -15.74 24.38 8.54
C LEU A 6 -14.55 24.98 7.77
N LEU A 7 -14.13 26.20 8.11
CA LEU A 7 -12.99 26.86 7.49
C LEU A 7 -11.65 26.18 7.82
N ARG A 8 -11.50 25.60 9.02
CA ARG A 8 -10.32 24.78 9.38
C ARG A 8 -10.30 23.40 8.72
N ALA A 9 -11.45 22.87 8.31
CA ALA A 9 -11.54 21.59 7.63
C ALA A 9 -11.10 21.64 6.15
N ILE A 10 -11.24 22.80 5.49
CA ILE A 10 -10.87 23.01 4.07
C ILE A 10 -9.39 22.67 3.78
N PRO A 11 -8.39 23.23 4.50
CA PRO A 11 -7.00 22.87 4.27
C PRO A 11 -6.73 21.38 4.51
N SER A 12 -7.39 20.74 5.49
CA SER A 12 -7.22 19.30 5.73
C SER A 12 -7.79 18.40 4.62
N ARG A 13 -8.84 18.86 3.91
CA ARG A 13 -9.41 18.15 2.75
C ARG A 13 -8.55 18.36 1.51
N LEU A 14 -8.08 19.59 1.26
CA LEU A 14 -7.15 19.88 0.17
C LEU A 14 -5.81 19.17 0.34
N TRP A 15 -5.34 19.01 1.59
CA TRP A 15 -4.12 18.27 1.90
C TRP A 15 -4.23 16.77 1.52
N ARG A 16 -5.42 16.17 1.57
CA ARG A 16 -5.65 14.78 1.07
C ARG A 16 -5.49 14.64 -0.44
N LEU A 17 -5.49 15.74 -1.20
CA LEU A 17 -5.21 15.72 -2.64
C LEU A 17 -3.71 15.60 -2.93
N ALA A 18 -2.86 15.94 -1.96
CA ALA A 18 -1.40 15.90 -2.06
C ALA A 18 -0.77 14.74 -1.27
N ILE A 19 -1.44 14.23 -0.24
CA ILE A 19 -0.98 13.08 0.55
C ILE A 19 -2.11 12.09 0.84
N THR A 20 -1.78 10.79 0.84
CA THR A 20 -2.67 9.75 1.37
C THR A 20 -2.50 9.71 2.89
N SER A 21 -3.53 10.05 3.65
CA SER A 21 -3.48 9.92 5.11
C SER A 21 -3.38 8.43 5.48
N TYR A 22 -2.22 8.02 5.97
CA TYR A 22 -1.94 6.64 6.38
C TYR A 22 -2.05 6.53 7.91
N VAL A 23 -3.09 5.83 8.37
CA VAL A 23 -3.23 5.45 9.78
C VAL A 23 -3.32 3.93 9.81
N PRO A 24 -2.19 3.22 9.92
CA PRO A 24 -2.19 1.77 9.89
C PRO A 24 -2.96 1.21 11.08
N ASP A 25 -3.80 0.21 10.83
CA ASP A 25 -4.32 -0.64 11.89
C ASP A 25 -3.29 -1.72 12.21
N ALA A 26 -2.45 -1.46 13.21
CA ALA A 26 -1.38 -2.36 13.64
C ALA A 26 -1.87 -3.72 14.19
N ARG A 27 -3.19 -3.92 14.35
CA ARG A 27 -3.79 -5.17 14.82
C ARG A 27 -4.40 -6.01 13.69
N SER A 28 -4.29 -5.55 12.44
CA SER A 28 -4.99 -6.15 11.31
C SER A 28 -4.30 -7.39 10.76
N ASP A 29 -4.18 -8.44 11.57
CA ASP A 29 -3.48 -9.69 11.22
C ASP A 29 -4.44 -10.80 10.75
N SER A 30 -5.70 -10.47 10.45
CA SER A 30 -6.73 -11.45 10.05
C SER A 30 -6.35 -12.30 8.83
N PHE A 31 -5.43 -11.81 8.00
CA PHE A 31 -4.93 -12.57 6.85
C PHE A 31 -4.09 -13.78 7.29
N MET A 32 -3.53 -13.76 8.50
CA MET A 32 -2.75 -14.85 9.05
C MET A 32 -3.59 -16.08 9.39
N GLU A 33 -4.91 -15.95 9.54
CA GLU A 33 -5.82 -17.10 9.70
C GLU A 33 -5.79 -18.03 8.48
N ARG A 34 -5.39 -17.50 7.31
CA ARG A 34 -5.24 -18.23 6.04
C ARG A 34 -3.77 -18.42 5.67
N ALA A 35 -2.87 -18.33 6.66
CA ALA A 35 -1.46 -18.52 6.42
C ALA A 35 -1.15 -20.00 6.17
N GLU A 36 -0.34 -20.25 5.16
CA GLU A 36 0.20 -21.57 4.84
C GLU A 36 1.67 -21.61 5.22
N THR A 37 2.07 -22.67 5.92
CA THR A 37 3.45 -22.86 6.37
C THR A 37 4.04 -24.11 5.73
N GLN A 38 5.20 -23.96 5.08
CA GLN A 38 6.02 -25.07 4.62
C GLN A 38 7.36 -25.04 5.33
N GLU A 39 7.81 -26.20 5.78
CA GLU A 39 9.04 -26.31 6.57
C GLU A 39 9.89 -27.50 6.15
N ASN A 40 11.19 -27.36 6.34
CA ASN A 40 12.15 -28.45 6.32
C ASN A 40 13.15 -28.29 7.49
N THR A 41 14.15 -29.16 7.55
CA THR A 41 15.17 -29.15 8.61
C THR A 41 16.02 -27.87 8.65
N ARG A 42 16.06 -27.09 7.57
CA ARG A 42 16.93 -25.90 7.41
C ARG A 42 16.16 -24.58 7.49
N ALA A 43 14.87 -24.57 7.14
CA ALA A 43 14.07 -23.35 7.11
C ALA A 43 12.57 -23.63 7.25
N GLY A 44 11.86 -22.66 7.81
CA GLY A 44 10.39 -22.56 7.77
C GLY A 44 9.97 -21.33 6.98
N VAL A 45 8.94 -21.46 6.16
CA VAL A 45 8.38 -20.37 5.37
C VAL A 45 6.88 -20.32 5.60
N THR A 46 6.38 -19.18 6.06
CA THR A 46 4.95 -18.92 6.22
C THR A 46 4.52 -17.82 5.25
N VAL A 47 3.44 -18.08 4.50
CA VAL A 47 2.90 -17.17 3.50
C VAL A 47 1.43 -16.89 3.80
N ALA A 48 1.01 -15.64 3.67
CA ALA A 48 -0.41 -15.28 3.71
C ALA A 48 -0.73 -14.19 2.69
N VAL A 49 -1.93 -14.23 2.12
CA VAL A 49 -2.35 -13.27 1.09
C VAL A 49 -3.43 -12.35 1.66
N LEU A 50 -3.23 -11.04 1.49
CA LEU A 50 -4.18 -10.04 1.97
C LEU A 50 -5.33 -9.89 0.96
N SER A 51 -6.55 -9.90 1.47
CA SER A 51 -7.73 -9.45 0.74
C SER A 51 -7.71 -7.94 0.52
N THR A 52 -8.59 -7.44 -0.35
CA THR A 52 -8.82 -5.99 -0.55
C THR A 52 -9.12 -5.26 0.77
N ALA A 53 -9.94 -5.84 1.66
CA ALA A 53 -10.30 -5.20 2.91
C ALA A 53 -9.09 -5.12 3.85
N GLU A 54 -8.29 -6.19 3.93
CA GLU A 54 -7.06 -6.23 4.73
C GLU A 54 -6.00 -5.28 4.16
N SER A 55 -5.83 -5.22 2.84
CA SER A 55 -4.95 -4.25 2.19
C SER A 55 -5.28 -2.81 2.60
N ARG A 56 -6.58 -2.46 2.68
CA ARG A 56 -7.00 -1.12 3.13
C ARG A 56 -6.67 -0.87 4.60
N ARG A 57 -6.82 -1.87 5.46
CA ARG A 57 -6.48 -1.75 6.89
C ARG A 57 -4.97 -1.62 7.12
N VAL A 58 -4.19 -2.45 6.42
CA VAL A 58 -2.73 -2.51 6.56
C VAL A 58 -2.04 -1.34 5.85
N PHE A 59 -2.40 -1.05 4.60
CA PHE A 59 -1.71 -0.07 3.74
C PHE A 59 -2.49 1.23 3.52
N GLY A 60 -3.72 1.34 4.02
CA GLY A 60 -4.60 2.49 3.77
C GLY A 60 -5.25 2.50 2.38
N ILE A 61 -4.93 1.53 1.52
CA ILE A 61 -5.35 1.49 0.12
C ILE A 61 -5.65 0.06 -0.35
N ASP A 62 -6.39 -0.03 -1.45
CA ASP A 62 -6.68 -1.28 -2.15
C ASP A 62 -5.61 -1.55 -3.22
N LEU A 63 -4.54 -2.25 -2.85
CA LEU A 63 -3.42 -2.54 -3.75
C LEU A 63 -3.85 -3.42 -4.94
N ALA A 64 -4.84 -4.29 -4.75
CA ALA A 64 -5.36 -5.14 -5.82
C ALA A 64 -5.97 -4.32 -6.97
N ARG A 65 -6.59 -3.16 -6.68
CA ARG A 65 -7.06 -2.22 -7.73
C ARG A 65 -5.93 -1.58 -8.55
N ARG A 66 -4.70 -1.62 -8.03
CA ARG A 66 -3.48 -1.20 -8.75
C ARG A 66 -2.78 -2.37 -9.46
N GLY A 67 -3.39 -3.56 -9.46
CA GLY A 67 -2.79 -4.77 -10.03
C GLY A 67 -1.68 -5.37 -9.17
N ILE A 68 -1.58 -4.97 -7.89
CA ILE A 68 -0.56 -5.43 -6.96
C ILE A 68 -1.23 -6.33 -5.92
N GLN A 69 -0.79 -7.58 -5.82
CA GLN A 69 -1.26 -8.50 -4.78
C GLN A 69 -0.35 -8.41 -3.56
N PRO A 70 -0.83 -7.96 -2.38
CA PRO A 70 0.00 -7.95 -1.19
C PRO A 70 0.09 -9.36 -0.60
N VAL A 71 1.33 -9.80 -0.36
CA VAL A 71 1.65 -11.11 0.21
C VAL A 71 2.55 -10.90 1.42
N PHE A 72 2.14 -11.44 2.56
CA PHE A 72 2.97 -11.54 3.75
C PHE A 72 3.86 -12.77 3.63
N LEU A 73 5.15 -12.61 3.97
CA LEU A 73 6.14 -13.68 3.93
C LEU A 73 6.99 -13.63 5.20
N ARG A 74 7.00 -14.71 5.98
CA ARG A 74 7.90 -14.92 7.12
C ARG A 74 8.84 -16.07 6.80
N VAL A 75 10.14 -15.82 6.89
CA VAL A 75 11.19 -16.82 6.67
C VAL A 75 11.97 -17.00 7.97
N GLU A 76 11.95 -18.22 8.49
CA GLU A 76 12.71 -18.65 9.65
C GLU A 76 13.94 -19.44 9.18
N ASN A 77 15.13 -18.89 9.41
CA ASN A 77 16.36 -19.62 9.15
C ASN A 77 16.70 -20.51 10.35
N ARG A 78 16.67 -21.83 10.14
CA ARG A 78 17.01 -22.85 11.15
C ARG A 78 18.38 -23.51 10.88
N SER A 79 19.12 -22.99 9.90
CA SER A 79 20.43 -23.51 9.50
C SER A 79 21.59 -22.72 10.12
N SER A 80 22.78 -23.31 10.12
CA SER A 80 24.01 -22.64 10.56
C SER A 80 24.57 -21.63 9.54
N ALA A 81 24.00 -21.60 8.33
CA ALA A 81 24.42 -20.70 7.26
C ALA A 81 23.39 -19.58 7.08
N SER A 82 23.83 -18.42 6.60
CA SER A 82 22.93 -17.33 6.21
C SER A 82 22.16 -17.71 4.95
N LEU A 83 20.82 -17.57 5.01
CA LEU A 83 19.95 -17.70 3.84
C LEU A 83 19.66 -16.34 3.23
N ARG A 84 19.58 -16.28 1.89
CA ARG A 84 19.19 -15.08 1.16
C ARG A 84 18.00 -15.38 0.27
N LEU A 85 16.91 -14.65 0.46
CA LEU A 85 15.74 -14.72 -0.39
C LEU A 85 15.93 -13.83 -1.61
N GLN A 86 15.72 -14.39 -2.81
CA GLN A 86 15.72 -13.64 -4.06
C GLN A 86 14.28 -13.42 -4.51
N MET A 87 13.71 -12.24 -4.23
CA MET A 87 12.31 -11.93 -4.53
C MET A 87 11.96 -12.09 -6.02
N VAL A 88 12.89 -11.73 -6.91
CA VAL A 88 12.71 -11.85 -8.38
C VAL A 88 12.52 -13.31 -8.84
N SER A 89 13.08 -14.26 -8.09
CA SER A 89 12.91 -15.69 -8.37
C SER A 89 11.57 -16.23 -7.86
N VAL A 90 10.95 -15.55 -6.89
CA VAL A 90 9.62 -15.91 -6.36
C VAL A 90 8.52 -15.44 -7.31
N ASP A 91 8.59 -14.18 -7.74
CA ASP A 91 7.70 -13.63 -8.76
C ASP A 91 8.49 -12.68 -9.67
N PRO A 92 8.60 -12.97 -10.98
CA PRO A 92 9.22 -12.06 -11.94
C PRO A 92 8.56 -10.67 -12.00
N ARG A 93 7.33 -10.54 -11.52
CA ARG A 93 6.56 -9.29 -11.44
C ARG A 93 6.51 -8.73 -10.01
N TYR A 94 7.49 -9.07 -9.17
CA TYR A 94 7.63 -8.49 -7.84
C TYR A 94 7.70 -6.96 -7.89
N PHE A 95 6.85 -6.30 -7.11
CA PHE A 95 6.91 -4.86 -6.86
C PHE A 95 7.71 -4.59 -5.60
N THR A 96 8.75 -3.77 -5.69
CA THR A 96 9.42 -3.23 -4.50
C THR A 96 8.45 -2.34 -3.70
N PRO A 97 8.67 -2.16 -2.39
CA PRO A 97 7.85 -1.25 -1.59
C PRO A 97 7.76 0.17 -2.18
N LEU A 98 8.84 0.65 -2.80
CA LEU A 98 8.89 1.97 -3.42
C LEU A 98 8.09 2.04 -4.72
N GLU A 99 8.14 1.02 -5.58
CA GLU A 99 7.32 0.95 -6.80
C GLU A 99 5.83 0.79 -6.46
N ALA A 100 5.51 -0.01 -5.44
CA ALA A 100 4.15 -0.14 -4.93
C ALA A 100 3.63 1.20 -4.38
N ALA A 101 4.46 1.95 -3.65
CA ALA A 101 4.14 3.29 -3.19
C ALA A 101 3.95 4.26 -4.37
N ALA A 102 4.86 4.26 -5.36
CA ALA A 102 4.81 5.15 -6.51
C ALA A 102 3.59 4.88 -7.41
N SER A 103 3.25 3.62 -7.66
CA SER A 103 2.05 3.21 -8.42
C SER A 103 0.74 3.54 -7.68
N SER A 104 0.80 3.62 -6.35
CA SER A 104 -0.34 3.96 -5.50
C SER A 104 -0.46 5.45 -5.21
N HIS A 105 0.63 6.21 -5.39
CA HIS A 105 0.67 7.64 -5.13
C HIS A 105 -0.18 8.39 -6.15
N PHE A 106 -1.34 8.87 -5.70
CA PHE A 106 -2.25 9.66 -6.52
C PHE A 106 -1.97 11.15 -6.33
N SER A 107 -1.47 11.80 -7.38
CA SER A 107 -1.38 13.26 -7.44
C SER A 107 -2.41 13.77 -8.44
N VAL A 108 -3.47 14.40 -7.94
CA VAL A 108 -4.41 15.15 -8.78
C VAL A 108 -3.66 16.20 -9.60
N LEU A 109 -2.68 16.84 -8.98
CA LEU A 109 -1.87 17.89 -9.61
C LEU A 109 -1.09 17.36 -10.82
N ARG A 110 -0.53 16.13 -10.73
CA ARG A 110 0.13 15.47 -11.87
C ARG A 110 -0.83 15.14 -13.02
N ARG A 111 -2.09 14.82 -12.72
CA ARG A 111 -3.11 14.64 -13.76
C ARG A 111 -3.50 15.97 -14.39
N LEU A 112 -3.67 17.01 -13.59
CA LEU A 112 -3.98 18.36 -14.07
C LEU A 112 -2.83 18.93 -14.92
N SER A 113 -1.57 18.67 -14.58
CA SER A 113 -0.42 19.15 -15.37
C SER A 113 -0.39 18.62 -16.79
N ALA A 114 -0.99 17.45 -17.07
CA ALA A 114 -1.11 16.93 -18.44
C ALA A 114 -1.98 17.83 -19.34
N PHE A 115 -2.81 18.68 -18.75
CA PHE A 115 -3.68 19.63 -19.47
C PHE A 115 -3.08 21.04 -19.60
N GLY A 116 -1.87 21.28 -19.08
CA GLY A 116 -1.20 22.58 -19.17
C GLY A 116 -2.07 23.74 -18.66
N ALA A 117 -2.17 24.82 -19.43
CA ALA A 117 -3.01 25.98 -19.08
C ALA A 117 -4.51 25.63 -18.95
N LEU A 118 -4.98 24.57 -19.63
CA LEU A 118 -6.38 24.12 -19.59
C LEU A 118 -6.78 23.56 -18.21
N ALA A 119 -5.79 23.17 -17.39
CA ALA A 119 -6.02 22.71 -16.02
C ALA A 119 -6.79 23.72 -15.15
N TRP A 120 -6.60 25.02 -15.39
CA TRP A 120 -7.28 26.10 -14.65
C TRP A 120 -8.80 26.08 -14.82
N VAL A 121 -9.30 25.55 -15.94
CA VAL A 121 -10.73 25.41 -16.22
C VAL A 121 -11.38 24.31 -15.37
N PHE A 122 -10.62 23.25 -15.07
CA PHE A 122 -11.11 22.10 -14.30
C PHE A 122 -10.84 22.20 -12.80
N LEU A 123 -9.99 23.15 -12.39
CA LEU A 123 -9.64 23.41 -10.99
C LEU A 123 -10.85 23.70 -10.07
N PRO A 124 -11.91 24.45 -10.47
CA PRO A 124 -13.08 24.68 -9.63
C PRO A 124 -14.06 23.49 -9.52
N LEU A 125 -13.87 22.41 -10.30
CA LEU A 125 -14.72 21.20 -10.29
C LEU A 125 -14.21 20.10 -9.35
N LEU A 126 -13.10 20.34 -8.64
CA LEU A 126 -12.35 19.34 -7.90
C LEU A 126 -12.39 19.55 -6.38
#